data_AF-A0A094DXI5-F1
#
_entry.id   AF-A0A094DXI5-F1
#
_cell.length_a   1.000
_cell.length_b   1.000
_cell.length_c   1.000
_cell.angle_alpha   90.00
_cell.angle_beta   90.00
_cell.angle_gamma   90.00
#
_symmetry.space_group_name_H-M   'P 1'
#
loop_
_entity.id
_entity.type
_entity.pdbx_description
1 polymer ?
#
loop_
_entity_poly.entity_id
_entity_poly.type
_entity_poly.pdbx_seq_one_letter_code
_entity_poly.pdbx_strand_id
1 'polypeptide(L)'
;MENTTSSRATSAHVARLDRTLKDLQGRVKEQEEALKKLRAAGKPFQEEPDSNKNVHLRQISQIKSAFEALTPVEPYTPPPDSPLPSLLALRTTHTTTSEAKSALAITKHDLSNVEQLLQKETADLEDGRLIETALQARVSALETTIEKHVQKPTAQVAKDMMRGLKNKKARYDMDTVTLVKSFNEFIHDHLAVMLAAEELGGPVVGELLDVDETNLEAGFNAQGKARKPKGASSEVGRQRRIDEIWRQQPERERLAQEPWNETTAAATEMRELTELLLNNLVEADGGMNGGYVELDRESAAARFLVRSRVAQFHPKDARRLRLIDFGKDLAS
;
A
#
# COMPACT_ATOMS: atom_id res chain seq x y z
N MET A 1 1.99 -50.09 50.10
CA MET A 1 3.35 -50.51 50.53
C MET A 1 4.45 -50.06 49.57
N GLU A 2 4.15 -49.58 48.35
CA GLU A 2 5.16 -49.12 47.37
C GLU A 2 5.81 -47.76 47.69
N ASN A 3 5.12 -46.87 48.42
CA ASN A 3 5.69 -45.55 48.75
C ASN A 3 6.84 -45.63 49.77
N THR A 4 6.84 -46.61 50.67
CA THR A 4 7.89 -46.76 51.68
C THR A 4 9.14 -47.43 51.13
N THR A 5 9.00 -48.33 50.16
CA THR A 5 10.14 -48.96 49.46
C THR A 5 10.82 -47.97 48.52
N SER A 6 10.05 -47.15 47.80
CA SER A 6 10.55 -46.06 46.97
C SER A 6 11.31 -45.01 47.79
N SER A 7 10.75 -44.58 48.94
CA SER A 7 11.41 -43.64 49.84
C SER A 7 12.71 -44.17 50.48
N ARG A 8 12.83 -45.49 50.66
CA ARG A 8 14.05 -46.12 51.19
C ARG A 8 15.13 -46.28 50.11
N ALA A 9 14.73 -46.55 48.87
CA ALA A 9 15.63 -46.62 47.74
C ALA A 9 16.21 -45.23 47.39
N THR A 10 15.40 -44.17 47.46
CA THR A 10 15.86 -42.79 47.23
C THR A 10 16.84 -42.32 48.31
N SER A 11 16.58 -42.59 49.60
CA SER A 11 17.50 -42.22 50.68
C SER A 11 18.83 -42.98 50.62
N ALA A 12 18.80 -44.27 50.25
CA ALA A 12 20.02 -45.05 50.02
C ALA A 12 20.83 -44.52 48.83
N HIS A 13 20.17 -44.08 47.76
CA HIS A 13 20.81 -43.47 46.60
C HIS A 13 21.47 -42.12 46.95
N VAL A 14 20.76 -41.25 47.69
CA VAL A 14 21.31 -39.97 48.17
C VAL A 14 22.55 -40.18 49.05
N ALA A 15 22.50 -41.15 49.98
CA ALA A 15 23.67 -41.46 50.81
C ALA A 15 24.88 -41.95 49.99
N ARG A 16 24.66 -42.68 48.88
CA ARG A 16 25.73 -43.07 47.95
C ARG A 16 26.29 -41.86 47.20
N LEU A 17 25.43 -40.95 46.74
CA LEU A 17 25.84 -39.70 46.09
C LEU A 17 26.74 -38.87 47.01
N ASP A 18 26.32 -38.65 48.25
CA ASP A 18 27.09 -37.87 49.22
C ASP A 18 28.47 -38.47 49.49
N ARG A 19 28.57 -39.81 49.55
CA ARG A 19 29.86 -40.50 49.69
C ARG A 19 30.75 -40.29 48.47
N THR A 20 30.21 -40.49 47.27
CA THR A 20 30.99 -40.29 46.03
C THR A 20 31.39 -38.85 45.81
N LEU A 21 30.55 -37.89 46.21
CA LEU A 21 30.85 -36.46 46.13
C LEU A 21 32.00 -36.11 47.08
N LYS A 22 31.98 -36.62 48.32
CA LYS A 22 33.08 -36.41 49.28
C LYS A 22 34.39 -37.06 48.81
N ASP A 23 34.33 -38.28 48.26
CA ASP A 23 35.52 -38.96 47.73
C ASP A 23 36.13 -38.19 46.54
N LEU A 24 35.30 -37.75 45.59
CA LEU A 24 35.76 -36.92 44.47
C LEU A 24 36.34 -35.58 44.93
N GLN A 25 35.68 -34.89 45.86
CA GLN A 25 36.20 -33.64 46.42
C GLN A 25 37.51 -33.83 47.17
N GLY A 26 37.66 -34.94 47.89
CA GLY A 26 38.91 -35.32 48.55
C GLY A 26 40.04 -35.49 47.52
N ARG A 27 39.79 -36.27 46.47
CA ARG A 27 40.76 -36.52 45.39
C ARG A 27 41.14 -35.26 44.63
N VAL A 28 40.19 -34.38 44.33
CA VAL A 28 40.49 -33.08 43.69
C VAL A 28 41.42 -32.27 44.57
N LYS A 29 41.18 -32.21 45.89
CA LYS A 29 42.07 -31.52 46.83
C LYS A 29 43.46 -32.16 46.89
N GLU A 30 43.55 -33.48 46.95
CA GLU A 30 44.83 -34.21 46.93
C GLU A 30 45.64 -33.92 45.67
N GLN A 31 44.98 -33.93 44.50
CA GLN A 31 45.61 -33.61 43.22
C GLN A 31 46.01 -32.13 43.14
N GLU A 32 45.17 -31.21 43.63
CA GLU A 32 45.51 -29.79 43.72
C GLU A 32 46.71 -29.55 44.65
N GLU A 33 46.79 -30.23 45.78
CA GLU A 33 47.92 -30.16 46.69
C GLU A 33 49.19 -30.76 46.09
N ALA A 34 49.08 -31.88 45.37
CA ALA A 34 50.19 -32.46 44.63
C ALA A 34 50.68 -31.49 43.54
N LEU A 35 49.78 -30.86 42.80
CA LEU A 35 50.11 -29.83 41.81
C LEU A 35 50.76 -28.62 42.48
N LYS A 36 50.28 -28.16 43.64
CA LYS A 36 50.90 -27.06 44.40
C LYS A 36 52.32 -27.42 44.84
N LYS A 37 52.54 -28.64 45.34
CA LYS A 37 53.88 -29.14 45.73
C LYS A 37 54.81 -29.21 44.52
N LEU A 38 54.34 -29.71 43.37
CA LEU A 38 55.11 -29.76 42.14
C LEU A 38 55.44 -28.37 41.59
N ARG A 39 54.50 -27.42 41.68
CA ARG A 39 54.75 -26.01 41.30
C ARG A 39 55.74 -25.33 42.25
N ALA A 40 55.73 -25.67 43.53
CA ALA A 40 56.68 -25.14 44.51
C ALA A 40 58.08 -25.77 44.40
N ALA A 41 58.17 -27.05 43.99
CA ALA A 41 59.43 -27.78 43.81
C ALA A 41 60.04 -27.61 42.41
N GLY A 42 59.24 -27.25 41.41
CA GLY A 42 59.67 -27.06 40.03
C GLY A 42 60.28 -25.68 39.79
N LYS A 43 61.13 -25.58 38.75
CA LYS A 43 61.55 -24.27 38.20
C LYS A 43 60.33 -23.54 37.61
N PRO A 44 60.31 -22.19 37.65
CA PRO A 44 59.19 -21.41 37.12
C PRO A 44 58.91 -21.82 35.67
N PHE A 45 57.70 -22.30 35.44
CA PHE A 45 57.19 -22.64 34.11
C PHE A 45 56.91 -21.33 33.37
N GLN A 46 57.44 -21.16 32.16
CA GLN A 46 57.02 -20.05 31.29
C GLN A 46 55.65 -20.43 30.69
N GLU A 47 54.60 -19.70 31.06
CA GLU A 47 53.25 -19.86 30.48
C GLU A 47 53.16 -19.33 29.05
N GLU A 48 54.04 -18.41 28.66
CA GLU A 48 54.08 -17.84 27.32
C GLU A 48 55.11 -18.54 26.42
N PRO A 49 54.75 -18.85 25.15
CA PRO A 49 55.68 -19.40 24.17
C PRO A 49 56.85 -18.45 23.91
N ASP A 50 58.08 -18.94 24.09
CA ASP A 50 59.28 -18.16 23.83
C ASP A 50 59.41 -17.83 22.32
N SER A 51 59.83 -16.61 21.96
CA SER A 51 59.89 -16.15 20.55
C SER A 51 60.90 -16.94 19.68
N ASN A 52 61.78 -17.72 20.32
CA ASN A 52 62.81 -18.51 19.66
C ASN A 52 62.25 -19.86 19.16
N LYS A 53 62.20 -20.06 17.84
CA LYS A 53 61.72 -21.30 17.18
C LYS A 53 62.34 -22.59 17.72
N ASN A 54 63.64 -22.57 18.06
CA ASN A 54 64.36 -23.75 18.55
C ASN A 54 63.96 -24.14 19.99
N VAL A 55 63.64 -23.16 20.83
CA VAL A 55 63.15 -23.38 22.21
C VAL A 55 61.72 -23.92 22.16
N HIS A 56 60.89 -23.35 21.28
CA HIS A 56 59.53 -23.80 21.03
C HIS A 56 59.47 -25.26 20.54
N LEU A 57 60.32 -25.67 19.59
CA LEU A 57 60.38 -27.07 19.15
C LEU A 57 60.76 -28.03 20.28
N ARG A 58 61.67 -27.62 21.18
CA ARG A 58 62.04 -28.43 22.35
C ARG A 58 60.87 -28.56 23.33
N GLN A 59 60.14 -27.49 23.60
CA GLN A 59 58.94 -27.51 24.45
C GLN A 59 57.87 -28.44 23.88
N ILE A 60 57.57 -28.34 22.57
CA ILE A 60 56.62 -29.26 21.91
C ILE A 60 57.10 -30.71 22.01
N SER A 61 58.39 -30.98 21.80
CA SER A 61 58.92 -32.35 21.89
C SER A 61 58.81 -32.93 23.31
N GLN A 62 58.99 -32.09 24.34
CA GLN A 62 58.81 -32.45 25.74
C GLN A 62 57.34 -32.74 26.04
N ILE A 63 56.43 -31.86 25.60
CA ILE A 63 54.97 -32.05 25.77
C ILE A 63 54.52 -33.33 25.08
N LYS A 64 54.97 -33.57 23.84
CA LYS A 64 54.68 -34.79 23.08
C LYS A 64 55.16 -36.03 23.84
N SER A 65 56.40 -36.02 24.32
CA SER A 65 56.95 -37.16 25.10
C SER A 65 56.19 -37.40 26.40
N ALA A 66 55.68 -36.34 27.04
CA ALA A 66 54.87 -36.45 28.25
C ALA A 66 53.48 -37.04 27.94
N PHE A 67 52.83 -36.63 26.86
CA PHE A 67 51.57 -37.23 26.42
C PHE A 67 51.74 -38.69 26.00
N GLU A 68 52.81 -39.03 25.28
CA GLU A 68 53.14 -40.43 24.95
C GLU A 68 53.37 -41.25 26.22
N ALA A 69 54.02 -40.70 27.24
CA ALA A 69 54.18 -41.35 28.54
C ALA A 69 52.88 -41.47 29.36
N LEU A 70 51.92 -40.55 29.16
CA LEU A 70 50.62 -40.54 29.84
C LEU A 70 49.59 -41.47 29.18
N THR A 71 49.67 -41.70 27.86
CA THR A 71 48.71 -42.56 27.15
C THR A 71 48.55 -43.99 27.68
N PRO A 72 49.58 -44.71 28.16
CA PRO A 72 49.41 -46.04 28.74
C PRO A 72 48.92 -46.04 30.20
N VAL A 73 48.86 -44.88 30.87
CA VAL A 73 48.44 -44.79 32.27
C VAL A 73 46.92 -44.80 32.33
N GLU A 74 46.35 -45.80 32.99
CA GLU A 74 44.89 -45.90 33.13
C GLU A 74 44.39 -44.72 33.98
N PRO A 75 43.46 -43.90 33.45
CA PRO A 75 42.89 -42.81 34.20
C PRO A 75 42.04 -43.36 35.35
N TYR A 76 41.82 -42.53 36.37
CA TYR A 76 40.92 -42.90 37.46
C TYR A 76 39.51 -43.17 36.92
N THR A 77 39.04 -44.40 37.10
CA THR A 77 37.67 -44.81 36.84
C THR A 77 36.93 -44.98 38.17
N PRO A 78 35.70 -44.47 38.30
CA PRO A 78 34.93 -44.64 39.53
C PRO A 78 34.58 -46.12 39.73
N PRO A 79 34.45 -46.59 40.99
CA PRO A 79 34.07 -47.97 41.28
C PRO A 79 32.69 -48.31 40.72
N PRO A 80 32.38 -49.59 40.44
CA PRO A 80 31.11 -50.01 39.82
C PRO A 80 29.88 -49.69 40.69
N ASP A 81 30.05 -49.58 42.00
CA ASP A 81 28.99 -49.16 42.94
C ASP A 81 28.72 -47.64 42.93
N SER A 82 29.50 -46.88 42.18
CA SER A 82 29.35 -45.44 42.04
C SER A 82 28.12 -45.09 41.20
N PRO A 83 27.25 -44.16 41.65
CA PRO A 83 26.15 -43.65 40.84
C PRO A 83 26.58 -42.71 39.69
N LEU A 84 27.88 -42.38 39.57
CA LEU A 84 28.38 -41.40 38.59
C LEU A 84 28.12 -41.79 37.13
N PRO A 85 28.39 -43.04 36.66
CA PRO A 85 28.10 -43.41 35.27
C PRO A 85 26.62 -43.28 34.93
N SER A 86 25.74 -43.66 35.87
CA SER A 86 24.29 -43.54 35.70
C SER A 86 23.84 -42.08 35.65
N LEU A 87 24.39 -41.21 36.52
CA LEU A 87 24.09 -39.78 36.48
C LEU A 87 24.61 -39.09 35.23
N LEU A 88 25.80 -39.48 34.77
CA LEU A 88 26.38 -38.93 33.54
C LEU A 88 25.53 -39.35 32.34
N ALA A 89 25.15 -40.63 32.25
CA ALA A 89 24.22 -41.12 31.23
C ALA A 89 22.87 -40.38 31.28
N LEU A 90 22.32 -40.14 32.48
CA LEU A 90 21.07 -39.38 32.63
C LEU A 90 21.23 -37.92 32.19
N ARG A 91 22.34 -37.27 32.57
CA ARG A 91 22.62 -35.89 32.15
C ARG A 91 22.81 -35.80 30.64
N THR A 92 23.60 -36.68 30.04
CA THR A 92 23.87 -36.66 28.60
C THR A 92 22.63 -36.99 27.79
N THR A 93 21.81 -37.94 28.23
CA THR A 93 20.52 -38.21 27.58
C THR A 93 19.56 -37.04 27.75
N HIS A 94 19.53 -36.37 28.91
CA HIS A 94 18.71 -35.18 29.10
C HIS A 94 19.18 -34.00 28.23
N THR A 95 20.48 -33.73 28.15
CA THR A 95 21.00 -32.64 27.31
C THR A 95 20.79 -32.93 25.83
N THR A 96 21.10 -34.14 25.37
CA THR A 96 20.92 -34.52 23.95
C THR A 96 19.45 -34.52 23.56
N THR A 97 18.53 -34.96 24.43
CA THR A 97 17.09 -34.89 24.14
C THR A 97 16.57 -33.45 24.13
N SER A 98 17.08 -32.58 25.01
CA SER A 98 16.74 -31.15 24.99
C SER A 98 17.25 -30.46 23.73
N GLU A 99 18.51 -30.70 23.36
CA GLU A 99 19.14 -30.16 22.15
C GLU A 99 18.44 -30.65 20.89
N ALA A 100 18.11 -31.95 20.81
CA ALA A 100 17.36 -32.54 19.70
C ALA A 100 15.97 -31.91 19.56
N LYS A 101 15.27 -31.63 20.67
CA LYS A 101 13.98 -30.91 20.64
C LYS A 101 14.12 -29.50 20.11
N SER A 102 15.16 -28.75 20.53
CA SER A 102 15.40 -27.41 19.98
C SER A 102 15.76 -27.45 18.49
N ALA A 103 16.59 -28.41 18.07
CA ALA A 103 16.95 -28.59 16.67
C ALA A 103 15.71 -28.94 15.82
N LEU A 104 14.83 -29.82 16.31
CA LEU A 104 13.58 -30.17 15.63
C LEU A 104 12.65 -28.95 15.48
N ALA A 105 12.57 -28.08 16.49
CA ALA A 105 11.78 -26.86 16.40
C ALA A 105 12.31 -25.92 15.31
N ILE A 106 13.63 -25.77 15.22
CA ILE A 106 14.28 -24.95 14.18
C ILE A 106 14.05 -25.55 12.80
N THR A 107 14.33 -26.86 12.62
CA THR A 107 14.15 -27.51 11.31
C THR A 107 12.70 -27.53 10.86
N LYS A 108 11.74 -27.62 11.78
CA LYS A 108 10.31 -27.48 11.46
C LYS A 108 9.98 -26.08 10.96
N HIS A 109 10.56 -25.05 11.57
CA HIS A 109 10.37 -23.68 11.10
C HIS A 109 10.98 -23.48 9.71
N ASP A 110 12.21 -23.95 9.51
CA ASP A 110 12.89 -23.88 8.22
C ASP A 110 12.12 -24.62 7.13
N LEU A 111 11.60 -25.81 7.42
CA LEU A 111 10.77 -26.57 6.49
C LEU A 111 9.50 -25.81 6.11
N SER A 112 8.80 -25.22 7.09
CA SER A 112 7.63 -24.40 6.80
C SER A 112 7.97 -23.17 5.95
N ASN A 113 9.13 -22.55 6.14
CA ASN A 113 9.58 -21.43 5.33
C ASN A 113 9.89 -21.88 3.89
N VAL A 114 10.56 -23.01 3.72
CA VAL A 114 10.86 -23.59 2.41
C VAL A 114 9.58 -23.98 1.66
N GLU A 115 8.59 -24.55 2.34
CA GLU A 115 7.28 -24.85 1.74
C GLU A 115 6.56 -23.59 1.23
N GLN A 116 6.59 -22.50 2.01
CA GLN A 116 6.01 -21.23 1.59
C GLN A 116 6.76 -20.62 0.39
N LEU A 117 8.09 -20.70 0.38
CA LEU A 117 8.90 -20.25 -0.75
C LEU A 117 8.60 -21.08 -2.00
N LEU A 118 8.50 -22.40 -1.86
CA LEU A 118 8.15 -23.29 -2.97
C LEU A 118 6.78 -22.94 -3.55
N GLN A 119 5.77 -22.69 -2.72
CA GLN A 119 4.44 -22.29 -3.17
C GLN A 119 4.46 -20.98 -3.98
N LYS A 120 5.26 -20.00 -3.54
CA LYS A 120 5.44 -18.73 -4.27
C LYS A 120 6.10 -18.96 -5.61
N GLU A 121 7.22 -19.66 -5.64
CA GLU A 121 7.95 -19.96 -6.88
C GLU A 121 7.10 -20.77 -7.87
N THR A 122 6.23 -21.68 -7.38
CA THR A 122 5.30 -22.40 -8.25
C THR A 122 4.24 -21.48 -8.86
N ALA A 123 3.72 -20.52 -8.10
CA ALA A 123 2.76 -19.53 -8.61
C ALA A 123 3.44 -18.58 -9.62
N ASP A 124 4.64 -18.10 -9.31
CA ASP A 124 5.42 -17.24 -10.21
C ASP A 124 5.75 -17.94 -11.53
N LEU A 125 6.02 -19.25 -11.48
CA LEU A 125 6.23 -20.07 -12.67
C LEU A 125 4.96 -20.22 -13.51
N GLU A 126 3.81 -20.42 -12.87
CA GLU A 126 2.50 -20.48 -13.56
C GLU A 126 2.18 -19.15 -14.25
N ASP A 127 2.39 -18.02 -13.56
CA ASP A 127 2.23 -16.69 -14.14
C ASP A 127 3.19 -16.47 -15.32
N GLY A 128 4.45 -16.88 -15.18
CA GLY A 128 5.44 -16.85 -16.25
C GLY A 128 4.99 -17.62 -17.50
N ARG A 129 4.40 -18.81 -17.32
CA ARG A 129 3.82 -19.59 -18.44
C ARG A 129 2.62 -18.89 -19.06
N LEU A 130 1.74 -18.30 -18.28
CA LEU A 130 0.60 -17.54 -18.82
C LEU A 130 1.08 -16.37 -19.67
N ILE A 131 2.08 -15.62 -19.19
CA ILE A 131 2.70 -14.54 -19.95
C ILE A 131 3.34 -15.07 -21.24
N GLU A 132 4.07 -16.18 -21.18
CA GLU A 132 4.68 -16.79 -22.36
C GLU A 132 3.63 -17.16 -23.41
N THR A 133 2.56 -17.85 -23.01
CA THR A 133 1.47 -18.22 -23.94
C THR A 133 0.77 -17.01 -24.53
N ALA A 134 0.52 -15.96 -23.74
CA ALA A 134 -0.08 -14.71 -24.21
C ALA A 134 0.84 -13.98 -25.21
N LEU A 135 2.15 -13.97 -24.96
CA LEU A 135 3.13 -13.39 -25.87
C LEU A 135 3.22 -14.19 -27.18
N GLN A 136 3.25 -15.53 -27.12
CA GLN A 136 3.22 -16.37 -28.32
C GLN A 136 1.94 -16.17 -29.15
N ALA A 137 0.78 -16.04 -28.49
CA ALA A 137 -0.48 -15.71 -29.15
C ALA A 137 -0.43 -14.32 -29.81
N ARG A 138 0.20 -13.34 -29.16
CA ARG A 138 0.37 -11.99 -29.74
C ARG A 138 1.35 -11.98 -30.92
N VAL A 139 2.46 -12.70 -30.82
CA VAL A 139 3.44 -12.82 -31.91
C VAL A 139 2.79 -13.44 -33.14
N SER A 140 2.08 -14.56 -32.99
CA SER A 140 1.35 -15.19 -34.10
C SER A 140 0.25 -14.29 -34.68
N ALA A 141 -0.50 -13.55 -33.84
CA ALA A 141 -1.47 -12.56 -34.30
C ALA A 141 -0.80 -11.41 -35.08
N LEU A 142 0.38 -10.96 -34.65
CA LEU A 142 1.15 -9.93 -35.36
C LEU A 142 1.72 -10.45 -36.68
N GLU A 143 2.27 -11.66 -36.71
CA GLU A 143 2.76 -12.32 -37.92
C GLU A 143 1.65 -12.44 -38.97
N THR A 144 0.47 -12.95 -38.58
CA THR A 144 -0.68 -13.02 -39.50
C THR A 144 -1.16 -11.63 -39.95
N THR A 145 -1.02 -10.61 -39.10
CA THR A 145 -1.34 -9.22 -39.46
C THR A 145 -0.32 -8.68 -40.46
N ILE A 146 0.97 -8.92 -40.26
CA ILE A 146 2.06 -8.54 -41.17
C ILE A 146 1.87 -9.24 -42.51
N GLU A 147 1.62 -10.55 -42.55
CA GLU A 147 1.34 -11.29 -43.79
C GLU A 147 0.15 -10.69 -44.56
N LYS A 148 -0.95 -10.39 -43.85
CA LYS A 148 -2.11 -9.70 -44.45
C LYS A 148 -1.77 -8.31 -44.97
N HIS A 149 -0.84 -7.59 -44.32
CA HIS A 149 -0.40 -6.27 -44.77
C HIS A 149 0.58 -6.33 -45.95
N VAL A 150 1.49 -7.32 -45.99
CA VAL A 150 2.42 -7.54 -47.11
C VAL A 150 1.66 -7.95 -48.38
N GLN A 151 0.57 -8.70 -48.25
CA GLN A 151 -0.25 -9.10 -49.40
C GLN A 151 -1.20 -8.00 -49.90
N LYS A 152 -1.41 -6.92 -49.15
CA LYS A 152 -2.31 -5.82 -49.55
C LYS A 152 -1.55 -4.72 -50.31
N PRO A 153 -2.06 -4.23 -51.45
CA PRO A 153 -1.49 -3.08 -52.13
C PRO A 153 -1.56 -1.83 -51.23
N THR A 154 -0.52 -1.00 -51.28
CA THR A 154 -0.34 0.21 -50.43
C THR A 154 -1.53 1.18 -50.46
N ALA A 155 -2.21 1.31 -51.61
CA ALA A 155 -3.43 2.11 -51.75
C ALA A 155 -4.60 1.59 -50.89
N GLN A 156 -4.70 0.27 -50.70
CA GLN A 156 -5.73 -0.36 -49.87
C GLN A 156 -5.41 -0.21 -48.37
N VAL A 157 -4.13 -0.21 -47.99
CA VAL A 157 -3.69 0.07 -46.62
C VAL A 157 -4.02 1.52 -46.22
N ALA A 158 -3.75 2.49 -47.09
CA ALA A 158 -4.11 3.89 -46.84
C ALA A 158 -5.63 4.08 -46.69
N LYS A 159 -6.43 3.38 -47.51
CA LYS A 159 -7.90 3.39 -47.41
C LYS A 159 -8.41 2.76 -46.11
N ASP A 160 -7.79 1.66 -45.68
CA ASP A 160 -8.10 0.99 -44.41
C ASP A 160 -7.73 1.88 -43.20
N MET A 161 -6.58 2.57 -43.25
CA MET A 161 -6.15 3.52 -42.21
C MET A 161 -7.07 4.74 -42.12
N MET A 162 -7.45 5.32 -43.27
CA MET A 162 -8.44 6.39 -43.32
C MET A 162 -9.81 5.93 -42.77
N ARG A 163 -10.23 4.70 -43.08
CA ARG A 163 -11.45 4.12 -42.50
C ARG A 163 -11.32 3.95 -40.98
N GLY A 164 -10.16 3.50 -40.51
CA GLY A 164 -9.86 3.41 -39.07
C GLY A 164 -9.94 4.76 -38.36
N LEU A 165 -9.36 5.81 -38.93
CA LEU A 165 -9.45 7.18 -38.39
C LEU A 165 -10.89 7.71 -38.43
N LYS A 166 -11.64 7.48 -39.51
CA LYS A 166 -13.06 7.84 -39.59
C LYS A 166 -13.90 7.14 -38.53
N ASN A 167 -13.65 5.85 -38.29
CA ASN A 167 -14.35 5.08 -37.26
C ASN A 167 -14.00 5.59 -35.85
N LYS A 168 -12.72 5.93 -35.60
CA LYS A 168 -12.30 6.54 -34.33
C LYS A 168 -12.97 7.90 -34.12
N LYS A 169 -12.99 8.74 -35.15
CA LYS A 169 -13.69 10.03 -35.12
C LYS A 169 -15.18 9.84 -34.77
N ALA A 170 -15.88 8.96 -35.50
CA ALA A 170 -17.28 8.66 -35.25
C ALA A 170 -17.54 8.15 -33.82
N ARG A 171 -16.62 7.35 -33.27
CA ARG A 171 -16.68 6.90 -31.88
C ARG A 171 -16.54 8.08 -30.91
N TYR A 172 -15.53 8.93 -31.07
CA TYR A 172 -15.36 10.10 -30.21
C TYR A 172 -16.52 11.09 -30.31
N ASP A 173 -17.08 11.28 -31.51
CA ASP A 173 -18.27 12.10 -31.71
C ASP A 173 -19.46 11.51 -30.92
N MET A 174 -19.67 10.19 -30.97
CA MET A 174 -20.74 9.51 -30.23
C MET A 174 -20.53 9.54 -28.71
N ASP A 175 -19.31 9.31 -28.25
CA ASP A 175 -18.95 9.37 -26.83
C ASP A 175 -19.14 10.80 -26.29
N THR A 176 -18.81 11.83 -27.09
CA THR A 176 -19.02 13.25 -26.75
C THR A 176 -20.50 13.58 -26.64
N VAL A 177 -21.34 13.14 -27.58
CA VAL A 177 -22.81 13.33 -27.50
C VAL A 177 -23.38 12.67 -26.24
N THR A 178 -22.92 11.46 -25.93
CA THR A 178 -23.36 10.72 -24.75
C THR A 178 -22.95 11.44 -23.46
N LEU A 179 -21.71 11.95 -23.41
CA LEU A 179 -21.18 12.69 -22.26
C LEU A 179 -21.91 14.03 -22.05
N VAL A 180 -22.16 14.79 -23.13
CA VAL A 180 -22.91 16.06 -23.04
C VAL A 180 -24.34 15.78 -22.55
N LYS A 181 -24.95 14.69 -23.00
CA LYS A 181 -26.28 14.31 -22.54
C LYS A 181 -26.31 13.97 -21.05
N SER A 182 -25.41 13.10 -20.59
CA SER A 182 -25.34 12.73 -19.17
C SER A 182 -24.94 13.90 -18.27
N PHE A 183 -24.11 14.81 -18.77
CA PHE A 183 -23.76 16.05 -18.08
C PHE A 183 -24.99 16.96 -17.92
N ASN A 184 -25.78 17.16 -18.97
CA ASN A 184 -27.01 17.94 -18.87
C ASN A 184 -28.04 17.29 -17.92
N GLU A 185 -28.20 15.96 -17.98
CA GLU A 185 -29.04 15.22 -17.03
C GLU A 185 -28.57 15.45 -15.58
N PHE A 186 -27.26 15.34 -15.32
CA PHE A 186 -26.68 15.63 -13.99
C PHE A 186 -26.92 17.08 -13.54
N ILE A 187 -26.80 18.06 -14.43
CA ILE A 187 -27.08 19.45 -14.10
C ILE A 187 -28.54 19.59 -13.67
N HIS A 188 -29.48 19.07 -14.45
CA HIS A 188 -30.92 19.22 -14.17
C HIS A 188 -31.34 18.48 -12.89
N ASP A 189 -30.89 17.24 -12.71
CA ASP A 189 -31.39 16.36 -11.65
C ASP A 189 -30.76 16.66 -10.28
N HIS A 190 -29.53 17.18 -10.24
CA HIS A 190 -28.77 17.33 -9.00
C HIS A 190 -28.21 18.74 -8.78
N LEU A 191 -27.58 19.32 -9.81
CA LEU A 191 -26.79 20.53 -9.62
C LEU A 191 -27.65 21.80 -9.61
N ALA A 192 -28.72 21.84 -10.41
CA ALA A 192 -29.58 23.00 -10.62
C ALA A 192 -30.21 23.52 -9.32
N VAL A 193 -30.75 22.60 -8.52
CA VAL A 193 -31.40 22.92 -7.24
C VAL A 193 -30.40 23.48 -6.23
N MET A 194 -29.20 22.89 -6.18
CA MET A 194 -28.13 23.35 -5.28
C MET A 194 -27.56 24.71 -5.71
N LEU A 195 -27.38 24.93 -7.01
CA LEU A 195 -26.90 26.21 -7.55
C LEU A 195 -27.91 27.33 -7.31
N ALA A 196 -29.19 27.06 -7.55
CA ALA A 196 -30.26 28.01 -7.26
C ALA A 196 -30.30 28.38 -5.77
N ALA A 197 -30.09 27.41 -4.87
CA ALA A 197 -30.02 27.68 -3.44
C ALA A 197 -28.85 28.60 -3.07
N GLU A 198 -27.66 28.35 -3.60
CA GLU A 198 -26.47 29.18 -3.35
C GLU A 198 -26.67 30.63 -3.84
N GLU A 199 -27.24 30.83 -5.03
CA GLU A 199 -27.54 32.17 -5.57
C GLU A 199 -28.59 32.92 -4.73
N LEU A 200 -29.55 32.21 -4.15
CA LEU A 200 -30.54 32.78 -3.23
C LEU A 200 -30.01 33.02 -1.81
N GLY A 201 -28.70 32.84 -1.59
CA GLY A 201 -28.03 33.03 -0.29
C GLY A 201 -28.22 31.86 0.68
N GLY A 202 -28.53 30.68 0.14
CA GLY A 202 -28.64 29.40 0.84
C GLY A 202 -27.29 28.71 1.06
N PRO A 203 -27.30 27.42 1.41
CA PRO A 203 -26.07 26.66 1.63
C PRO A 203 -25.24 26.56 0.35
N VAL A 204 -23.92 26.45 0.51
CA VAL A 204 -23.00 26.31 -0.62
C VAL A 204 -23.19 24.94 -1.28
N VAL A 205 -23.11 24.87 -2.61
CA VAL A 205 -23.27 23.61 -3.35
C VAL A 205 -22.26 22.57 -2.82
N GLY A 206 -22.78 21.46 -2.30
CA GLY A 206 -22.01 20.36 -1.70
C GLY A 206 -21.96 20.32 -0.16
N GLU A 207 -22.43 21.34 0.55
CA GLU A 207 -22.46 21.34 2.03
C GLU A 207 -23.70 20.68 2.64
N LEU A 208 -24.85 20.74 1.95
CA LEU A 208 -26.10 20.10 2.37
C LEU A 208 -26.62 19.23 1.22
N LEU A 209 -26.87 17.94 1.48
CA LEU A 209 -27.27 16.97 0.46
C LEU A 209 -28.77 17.06 0.11
N ASP A 210 -29.61 17.52 1.04
CA ASP A 210 -31.07 17.53 0.89
C ASP A 210 -31.60 18.96 0.78
N VAL A 211 -31.51 19.53 -0.42
CA VAL A 211 -32.19 20.81 -0.76
C VAL A 211 -33.30 20.51 -1.75
N ASP A 212 -34.55 20.62 -1.31
CA ASP A 212 -35.73 20.43 -2.17
C ASP A 212 -36.24 21.76 -2.77
N GLU A 213 -36.99 21.68 -3.87
CA GLU A 213 -37.62 22.85 -4.52
C GLU A 213 -38.51 23.66 -3.55
N THR A 214 -39.13 22.99 -2.57
CA THR A 214 -39.93 23.64 -1.53
C THR A 214 -39.11 24.57 -0.61
N ASN A 215 -37.82 24.28 -0.43
CA ASN A 215 -36.89 25.13 0.33
C ASN A 215 -36.46 26.37 -0.48
N LEU A 216 -36.39 26.24 -1.81
CA LEU A 216 -36.11 27.37 -2.71
C LEU A 216 -37.25 28.39 -2.67
N GLU A 217 -38.50 27.93 -2.69
CA GLU A 217 -39.69 28.79 -2.64
C GLU A 217 -39.79 29.58 -1.32
N ALA A 218 -39.40 28.97 -0.20
CA ALA A 218 -39.40 29.62 1.12
C ALA A 218 -38.29 30.69 1.25
N GLY A 219 -37.22 30.57 0.47
CA GLY A 219 -36.05 31.45 0.47
C GLY A 219 -35.16 31.29 1.70
N PHE A 220 -33.89 31.72 1.59
CA PHE A 220 -32.89 31.58 2.64
C PHE A 220 -32.67 32.88 3.42
N ASN A 221 -32.18 32.77 4.65
CA ASN A 221 -31.68 33.91 5.41
C ASN A 221 -30.17 34.12 5.16
N ALA A 222 -29.62 35.26 5.59
CA ALA A 222 -28.19 35.56 5.44
C ALA A 222 -27.24 34.60 6.20
N GLN A 223 -27.78 33.62 6.94
CA GLN A 223 -27.04 32.55 7.62
C GLN A 223 -27.21 31.19 6.92
N GLY A 224 -27.74 31.15 5.69
CA GLY A 224 -27.91 29.93 4.88
C GLY A 224 -29.03 28.99 5.34
N LYS A 225 -29.87 29.39 6.31
CA LYS A 225 -30.99 28.57 6.80
C LYS A 225 -32.28 28.91 6.06
N ALA A 226 -33.04 27.87 5.68
CA ALA A 226 -34.36 28.03 5.08
C ALA A 226 -35.28 28.86 6.00
N ARG A 227 -35.93 29.88 5.44
CA ARG A 227 -36.92 30.67 6.18
C ARG A 227 -38.18 29.84 6.40
N LYS A 228 -38.86 30.05 7.53
CA LYS A 228 -40.18 29.44 7.75
C LYS A 228 -41.15 29.96 6.68
N PRO A 229 -41.93 29.10 6.01
CA PRO A 229 -42.86 29.52 4.97
C PRO A 229 -43.89 30.47 5.58
N LYS A 230 -43.79 31.75 5.27
CA LYS A 230 -44.81 32.75 5.57
C LYS A 230 -45.63 32.87 4.29
N GLY A 231 -46.92 32.53 4.38
CA GLY A 231 -47.79 32.16 3.27
C GLY A 231 -47.60 32.95 1.96
N ALA A 232 -47.69 32.21 0.84
CA ALA A 232 -47.71 32.67 -0.55
C ALA A 232 -46.96 34.00 -0.77
N SER A 233 -45.63 33.94 -0.83
CA SER A 233 -44.89 35.04 -1.47
C SER A 233 -45.44 35.18 -2.89
N SER A 234 -46.08 36.30 -3.19
CA SER A 234 -46.64 36.59 -4.52
C SER A 234 -45.65 36.19 -5.62
N GLU A 235 -46.08 35.35 -6.56
CA GLU A 235 -45.27 34.91 -7.72
C GLU A 235 -44.60 36.09 -8.44
N VAL A 236 -45.23 37.27 -8.42
CA VAL A 236 -44.71 38.53 -8.94
C VAL A 236 -43.39 38.95 -8.27
N GLY A 237 -43.25 38.73 -6.96
CA GLY A 237 -42.02 39.01 -6.22
C GLY A 237 -40.92 37.97 -6.50
N ARG A 238 -41.30 36.72 -6.79
CA ARG A 238 -40.38 35.65 -7.19
C ARG A 238 -39.79 35.93 -8.57
N GLN A 239 -40.64 36.20 -9.56
CA GLN A 239 -40.20 36.54 -10.91
C GLN A 239 -39.31 37.79 -10.93
N ARG A 240 -39.63 38.83 -10.13
CA ARG A 240 -38.76 40.01 -10.01
C ARG A 240 -37.37 39.69 -9.47
N ARG A 241 -37.24 38.75 -8.52
CA ARG A 241 -35.93 38.30 -8.02
C ARG A 241 -35.18 37.51 -9.09
N ILE A 242 -35.90 36.69 -9.85
CA ILE A 242 -35.31 35.93 -10.95
C ILE A 242 -34.80 36.89 -12.03
N ASP A 243 -35.61 37.88 -12.40
CA ASP A 243 -35.24 38.90 -13.39
C ASP A 243 -34.11 39.81 -12.87
N GLU A 244 -34.00 40.03 -11.57
CA GLU A 244 -32.93 40.84 -10.96
C GLU A 244 -31.60 40.08 -10.93
N ILE A 245 -31.62 38.81 -10.55
CA ILE A 245 -30.45 37.94 -10.49
C ILE A 245 -30.08 37.50 -11.90
N TRP A 246 -30.93 36.79 -12.63
CA TRP A 246 -30.65 36.19 -13.95
C TRP A 246 -31.04 37.06 -15.17
N ARG A 247 -31.07 38.41 -15.04
CA ARG A 247 -31.50 39.41 -16.07
C ARG A 247 -31.58 38.91 -17.54
N GLN A 248 -32.79 39.09 -18.09
CA GLN A 248 -33.24 38.87 -19.48
C GLN A 248 -33.19 37.42 -20.00
N GLN A 249 -34.39 36.84 -20.03
CA GLN A 249 -34.78 35.69 -20.83
C GLN A 249 -34.29 35.82 -22.30
N PRO A 250 -33.64 34.80 -22.87
CA PRO A 250 -33.41 34.76 -24.31
C PRO A 250 -34.75 34.78 -25.03
N GLU A 251 -34.88 35.66 -26.02
CA GLU A 251 -36.14 35.97 -26.73
C GLU A 251 -36.82 34.74 -27.38
N ARG A 252 -36.08 33.63 -27.54
CA ARG A 252 -36.57 32.35 -28.07
C ARG A 252 -37.50 31.59 -27.13
N GLU A 253 -37.46 31.81 -25.82
CA GLU A 253 -38.23 31.00 -24.84
C GLU A 253 -39.49 31.69 -24.31
N ARG A 254 -39.78 32.94 -24.72
CA ARG A 254 -41.04 33.64 -24.37
C ARG A 254 -42.31 32.98 -24.92
N LEU A 255 -42.17 32.04 -25.86
CA LEU A 255 -43.28 31.40 -26.56
C LEU A 255 -43.71 30.05 -25.93
N ALA A 256 -42.94 29.49 -24.99
CA ALA A 256 -43.28 28.26 -24.29
C ALA A 256 -43.91 28.58 -22.92
N GLN A 257 -45.11 28.06 -22.67
CA GLN A 257 -45.90 28.25 -21.45
C GLN A 257 -45.35 27.49 -20.22
N GLU A 258 -44.03 27.38 -20.06
CA GLU A 258 -43.46 26.79 -18.84
C GLU A 258 -43.14 27.89 -17.80
N PRO A 259 -43.52 27.69 -16.52
CA PRO A 259 -43.19 28.63 -15.46
C PRO A 259 -41.66 28.65 -15.28
N TRP A 260 -41.08 29.82 -15.50
CA TRP A 260 -39.65 30.06 -15.34
C TRP A 260 -39.25 29.90 -13.87
N ASN A 261 -38.57 28.80 -13.54
CA ASN A 261 -38.17 28.45 -12.18
C ASN A 261 -36.69 28.78 -11.93
N GLU A 262 -36.31 29.02 -10.68
CA GLU A 262 -34.91 29.30 -10.30
C GLU A 262 -33.98 28.13 -10.65
N THR A 263 -34.48 26.89 -10.55
CA THR A 263 -33.74 25.67 -10.92
C THR A 263 -33.43 25.65 -12.41
N THR A 264 -34.41 25.95 -13.26
CA THR A 264 -34.23 26.02 -14.72
C THR A 264 -33.25 27.13 -15.11
N ALA A 265 -33.32 28.30 -14.46
CA ALA A 265 -32.41 29.42 -14.73
C ALA A 265 -30.95 29.11 -14.32
N ALA A 266 -30.75 28.45 -13.17
CA ALA A 266 -29.43 28.03 -12.72
C ALA A 266 -28.84 26.93 -13.62
N ALA A 267 -29.67 26.00 -14.10
CA ALA A 267 -29.26 24.96 -15.05
C ALA A 267 -28.82 25.55 -16.40
N THR A 268 -29.60 26.50 -16.94
CA THR A 268 -29.27 27.16 -18.21
C THR A 268 -27.99 27.98 -18.10
N GLU A 269 -27.81 28.73 -17.02
CA GLU A 269 -26.58 29.51 -16.78
C GLU A 269 -25.35 28.60 -16.70
N MET A 270 -25.44 27.48 -15.96
CA MET A 270 -24.33 26.52 -15.84
C MET A 270 -23.97 25.92 -17.21
N ARG A 271 -24.98 25.54 -18.01
CA ARG A 271 -24.77 24.98 -19.35
C ARG A 271 -24.11 26.01 -20.28
N GLU A 272 -24.66 27.22 -20.36
CA GLU A 272 -24.15 28.30 -21.21
C GLU A 272 -22.72 28.67 -20.83
N LEU A 273 -22.42 28.78 -19.52
CA LEU A 273 -21.08 29.05 -19.05
C LEU A 273 -20.09 27.95 -19.46
N THR A 274 -20.47 26.67 -19.32
CA THR A 274 -19.60 25.56 -19.73
C THR A 274 -19.39 25.49 -21.24
N GLU A 275 -20.43 25.77 -22.03
CA GLU A 275 -20.34 25.85 -23.49
C GLU A 275 -19.40 26.98 -23.92
N LEU A 276 -19.55 28.17 -23.34
CA LEU A 276 -18.66 29.31 -23.58
C LEU A 276 -17.21 28.98 -23.21
N LEU A 277 -16.98 28.32 -22.08
CA LEU A 277 -15.63 27.92 -21.66
C LEU A 277 -15.01 26.87 -22.58
N LEU A 278 -15.78 25.88 -23.04
CA LEU A 278 -15.31 24.85 -23.96
C LEU A 278 -15.01 25.42 -25.35
N ASN A 279 -15.91 26.25 -25.90
CA ASN A 279 -15.70 26.89 -27.20
C ASN A 279 -14.47 27.81 -27.16
N ASN A 280 -14.32 28.61 -26.10
CA ASN A 280 -13.14 29.46 -25.94
C ASN A 280 -11.85 28.66 -25.76
N LEU A 281 -11.88 27.47 -25.13
CA LEU A 281 -10.70 26.61 -25.03
C LEU A 281 -10.27 26.08 -26.41
N VAL A 282 -11.23 25.69 -27.25
CA VAL A 282 -10.97 25.24 -28.63
C VAL A 282 -10.44 26.38 -29.51
N GLU A 283 -10.96 27.59 -29.34
CA GLU A 283 -10.53 28.78 -30.10
C GLU A 283 -9.16 29.32 -29.66
N ALA A 284 -8.76 29.11 -28.40
CA ALA A 284 -7.54 29.69 -27.81
C ALA A 284 -6.22 28.97 -28.17
N ASP A 285 -6.27 27.90 -28.97
CA ASP A 285 -5.14 27.15 -29.56
C ASP A 285 -3.83 27.13 -28.72
N GLY A 286 -3.95 26.66 -27.47
CA GLY A 286 -2.79 26.31 -26.62
C GLY A 286 -1.99 27.47 -26.01
N GLY A 287 -2.40 28.73 -26.20
CA GLY A 287 -1.72 29.90 -25.64
C GLY A 287 -1.97 30.07 -24.13
N MET A 288 -0.90 30.20 -23.34
CA MET A 288 -0.97 30.31 -21.85
C MET A 288 -1.76 31.53 -21.32
N ASN A 289 -2.06 32.49 -22.21
CA ASN A 289 -2.78 33.74 -21.93
C ASN A 289 -4.13 33.86 -22.65
N GLY A 290 -4.52 32.90 -23.50
CA GLY A 290 -5.79 32.90 -24.24
C GLY A 290 -6.73 31.84 -23.66
N GLY A 291 -8.01 32.16 -23.49
CA GLY A 291 -9.02 31.25 -22.92
C GLY A 291 -9.71 31.76 -21.66
N TYR A 292 -9.53 33.05 -21.32
CA TYR A 292 -10.33 33.70 -20.29
C TYR A 292 -11.64 34.24 -20.89
N VAL A 293 -12.75 33.86 -20.29
CA VAL A 293 -14.09 34.39 -20.58
C VAL A 293 -14.38 35.49 -19.57
N GLU A 294 -14.93 36.61 -20.04
CA GLU A 294 -15.40 37.69 -19.17
C GLU A 294 -16.79 37.33 -18.62
N LEU A 295 -16.93 37.42 -17.30
CA LEU A 295 -18.16 37.18 -16.57
C LEU A 295 -18.86 38.51 -16.27
N ASP A 296 -20.15 38.58 -16.55
CA ASP A 296 -20.98 39.75 -16.25
C ASP A 296 -21.15 39.97 -14.74
N ARG A 297 -21.21 38.87 -13.97
CA ARG A 297 -21.28 38.85 -12.51
C ARG A 297 -20.51 37.66 -11.93
N GLU A 298 -20.28 37.71 -10.63
CA GLU A 298 -19.79 36.55 -9.90
C GLU A 298 -20.97 35.61 -9.59
N SER A 299 -21.11 34.52 -10.37
CA SER A 299 -22.18 33.53 -10.18
C SER A 299 -21.72 32.31 -9.38
N ALA A 300 -22.68 31.63 -8.74
CA ALA A 300 -22.52 30.35 -8.06
C ALA A 300 -22.01 29.27 -9.01
N ALA A 301 -22.42 29.30 -10.29
CA ALA A 301 -21.89 28.40 -11.33
C ALA A 301 -20.37 28.58 -11.51
N ALA A 302 -19.90 29.82 -11.62
CA ALA A 302 -18.47 30.13 -11.73
C ALA A 302 -17.71 29.72 -10.45
N ARG A 303 -18.25 30.03 -9.25
CA ARG A 303 -17.65 29.61 -7.98
C ARG A 303 -17.58 28.08 -7.86
N PHE A 304 -18.64 27.38 -8.24
CA PHE A 304 -18.71 25.92 -8.21
C PHE A 304 -17.64 25.30 -9.13
N LEU A 305 -17.50 25.79 -10.37
CA LEU A 305 -16.47 25.32 -11.31
C LEU A 305 -15.04 25.50 -10.79
N VAL A 306 -14.79 26.61 -10.07
CA VAL A 306 -13.48 26.86 -9.46
C VAL A 306 -13.24 25.96 -8.25
N ARG A 307 -14.26 25.77 -7.40
CA ARG A 307 -14.19 24.88 -6.23
C ARG A 307 -14.00 23.41 -6.63
N SER A 308 -14.68 22.97 -7.69
CA SER A 308 -14.54 21.62 -8.27
C SER A 308 -13.25 21.43 -9.06
N ARG A 309 -12.39 22.45 -9.14
CA ARG A 309 -11.10 22.43 -9.86
C ARG A 309 -11.24 22.12 -11.35
N VAL A 310 -12.35 22.55 -11.95
CA VAL A 310 -12.59 22.46 -13.39
C VAL A 310 -12.20 23.77 -14.10
N ALA A 311 -12.31 24.90 -13.40
CA ALA A 311 -11.96 26.22 -13.89
C ALA A 311 -11.07 27.00 -12.90
N GLN A 312 -10.49 28.11 -13.36
CA GLN A 312 -9.66 29.00 -12.53
C GLN A 312 -9.94 30.47 -12.87
N PHE A 313 -10.07 31.31 -11.83
CA PHE A 313 -10.12 32.76 -12.00
C PHE A 313 -8.76 33.32 -12.41
N HIS A 314 -8.79 34.47 -13.10
CA HIS A 314 -7.58 35.21 -13.40
C HIS A 314 -6.97 35.78 -12.09
N PRO A 315 -5.65 35.63 -11.84
CA PRO A 315 -5.03 36.02 -10.57
C PRO A 315 -5.20 37.49 -10.16
N LYS A 316 -5.46 38.36 -11.14
CA LYS A 316 -5.64 39.82 -10.94
C LYS A 316 -7.07 40.30 -11.18
N ASP A 317 -7.93 39.45 -11.74
CA ASP A 317 -9.28 39.86 -12.15
C ASP A 317 -10.30 38.74 -11.89
N ALA A 318 -11.14 38.93 -10.87
CA ALA A 318 -12.15 37.96 -10.48
C ALA A 318 -13.30 37.85 -11.50
N ARG A 319 -13.38 38.73 -12.51
CA ARG A 319 -14.37 38.65 -13.59
C ARG A 319 -13.93 37.81 -14.76
N ARG A 320 -12.71 37.26 -14.74
CA ARG A 320 -12.17 36.46 -15.84
C ARG A 320 -12.00 35.02 -15.40
N LEU A 321 -12.62 34.10 -16.13
CA LEU A 321 -12.62 32.67 -15.82
C LEU A 321 -12.07 31.88 -16.99
N ARG A 322 -11.17 30.92 -16.73
CA ARG A 322 -10.67 29.99 -17.74
C ARG A 322 -10.94 28.54 -17.36
N LEU A 323 -11.15 27.69 -18.35
CA LEU A 323 -11.21 26.23 -18.14
C LEU A 323 -9.80 25.68 -17.96
N ILE A 324 -9.65 24.65 -17.12
CA ILE A 324 -8.42 23.87 -17.09
C ILE A 324 -8.39 22.98 -18.33
N ASP A 325 -7.29 23.03 -19.07
CA ASP A 325 -7.10 22.20 -20.25
C ASP A 325 -6.76 20.76 -19.84
N PHE A 326 -7.74 19.86 -19.94
CA PHE A 326 -7.58 18.43 -19.72
C PHE A 326 -7.11 17.66 -20.97
N GLY A 327 -7.10 18.31 -22.13
CA GLY A 327 -6.72 17.71 -23.41
C GLY A 327 -5.23 17.85 -23.73
N LYS A 328 -4.53 18.78 -23.08
CA LYS A 328 -3.09 18.99 -23.27
C LYS A 328 -2.26 17.87 -22.65
N ASP A 329 -1.76 16.98 -23.49
CA ASP A 329 -0.78 15.97 -23.10
C ASP A 329 0.62 16.60 -23.08
N LEU A 330 1.44 16.25 -22.08
CA LEU A 330 2.80 16.79 -21.89
C LEU A 330 3.81 16.28 -22.94
N ALA A 331 3.36 15.44 -23.87
CA ALA A 331 4.18 14.75 -24.86
C ALA A 331 4.07 15.32 -26.30
N SER A 332 3.38 16.46 -26.51
CA SER A 332 3.34 17.14 -27.82
C SER A 332 4.46 18.16 -27.99
#